data_AF-A0AAV4Y6D3-F1
#
_entry.id   AF-A0AAV4Y6D3-F1
#
_cell.length_a   1.000
_cell.length_b   1.000
_cell.length_c   1.000
_cell.angle_alpha   90.00
_cell.angle_beta   90.00
_cell.angle_gamma   90.00
#
_symmetry.space_group_name_H-M   'P 1'
#
loop_
_entity.id
_entity.type
_entity.pdbx_description
1 polymer ?
#
loop_
_entity_poly.entity_id
_entity_poly.type
_entity_poly.pdbx_seq_one_letter_code
_entity_poly.pdbx_strand_id
1 'polypeptide(L)' 'MPLIFIGGMPRSGTTLLRVLLDAHPDIRCGEETRVIPRLLGLKSQWLKSPLESRRLKEAGITPQVQICLQYFADNEKIRA' A
#
# COMPACT_ATOMS: atom_id res chain seq x y z
N MET A 1 -3.63 -17.06 0.71
CA MET A 1 -2.70 -16.79 -0.41
C MET A 1 -1.62 -15.86 0.11
N PRO A 2 -0.32 -16.19 -0.01
CA PRO A 2 0.75 -15.31 0.45
C PRO A 2 0.85 -14.07 -0.47
N LEU A 3 1.06 -12.89 0.13
CA LEU A 3 1.25 -11.62 -0.58
C LEU A 3 2.67 -11.11 -0.35
N ILE A 4 3.32 -10.64 -1.41
CA ILE A 4 4.65 -10.03 -1.35
C ILE A 4 4.48 -8.53 -1.60
N PHE A 5 4.94 -7.71 -0.64
CA PHE A 5 4.98 -6.26 -0.79
C PHE A 5 6.41 -5.79 -1.02
N ILE A 6 6.64 -5.12 -2.14
CA ILE A 6 7.93 -4.50 -2.48
C ILE A 6 7.82 -3.01 -2.18
N GLY A 7 8.66 -2.52 -1.27
CA GLY A 7 8.70 -1.11 -0.86
C GLY A 7 10.11 -0.56 -0.81
N GLY A 8 10.23 0.77 -0.69
CA GLY A 8 11.50 1.47 -0.61
C GLY A 8 11.40 2.92 -1.11
N MET A 9 12.48 3.69 -0.95
CA MET A 9 12.60 5.05 -1.46
C MET A 9 12.63 5.03 -3.01
N PRO A 10 12.01 6.01 -3.70
CA PRO A 10 12.05 6.05 -5.17
C PRO A 10 13.48 5.95 -5.70
N ARG A 11 13.71 5.18 -6.76
CA ARG A 11 15.07 4.97 -7.35
C ARG A 11 16.01 4.06 -6.53
N SER A 12 15.56 3.39 -5.46
CA SER A 12 16.39 2.40 -4.73
C SER A 12 16.48 1.02 -5.38
N GLY A 13 16.00 0.85 -6.61
CA GLY A 13 16.02 -0.45 -7.30
C GLY A 13 14.78 -1.34 -7.07
N THR A 14 13.69 -0.80 -6.51
CA THR A 14 12.42 -1.54 -6.33
C THR A 14 11.87 -2.11 -7.64
N THR A 15 12.03 -1.39 -8.76
CA THR A 15 11.65 -1.87 -10.09
C THR A 15 12.47 -3.09 -10.53
N LEU A 16 13.77 -3.10 -10.26
CA LEU A 16 14.62 -4.24 -10.58
C LEU A 16 14.20 -5.46 -9.75
N LEU A 17 13.96 -5.26 -8.45
CA LEU A 17 13.54 -6.32 -7.55
C LEU A 17 12.22 -6.96 -7.99
N ARG A 18 11.20 -6.17 -8.38
CA ARG A 18 9.94 -6.74 -8.88
C ARG A 18 10.14 -7.55 -10.17
N VAL A 19 11.01 -7.10 -11.07
CA VAL A 19 11.27 -7.80 -12.34
C VAL A 19 11.98 -9.13 -12.10
N LEU A 20 12.91 -9.17 -11.14
CA LEU A 20 13.57 -10.42 -10.74
C LEU A 20 12.59 -11.43 -10.16
N LEU A 21 11.65 -10.97 -9.34
CA LEU A 21 10.61 -11.84 -8.77
C LEU A 21 9.61 -12.32 -9.83
N ASP A 22 9.23 -11.47 -10.78
CA ASP A 22 8.29 -11.79 -11.87
C ASP A 22 8.86 -12.82 -12.86
N ALA A 23 10.17 -13.09 -12.82
CA ALA A 23 10.81 -14.15 -13.61
C ALA A 23 10.54 -15.56 -13.05
N HIS A 24 10.10 -15.68 -11.79
CA HIS A 24 9.76 -16.96 -11.19
C HIS A 24 8.37 -17.44 -11.68
N PRO A 25 8.20 -18.71 -12.12
CA PRO A 25 6.95 -19.18 -12.72
C PRO A 25 5.73 -19.03 -11.81
N ASP A 26 5.92 -19.12 -10.50
CA ASP A 26 4.83 -19.04 -9.51
C ASP A 26 4.58 -17.63 -8.94
N ILE A 27 5.34 -16.61 -9.39
CA ILE A 27 5.24 -15.25 -8.85
C ILE A 27 4.84 -14.30 -9.97
N ARG A 28 3.81 -13.48 -9.71
CA ARG A 28 3.41 -12.38 -10.60
C ARG A 28 3.34 -11.08 -9.83
N CYS A 29 4.26 -10.17 -10.13
CA CYS A 29 4.32 -8.84 -9.52
C CYS A 29 3.56 -7.80 -10.36
N GLY A 30 3.67 -7.86 -11.70
CA GLY A 30 3.09 -6.84 -12.58
C GLY A 30 3.72 -5.45 -12.43
N GLU A 31 3.13 -4.44 -13.05
CA GLU A 31 3.60 -3.04 -13.01
C GLU A 31 3.32 -2.32 -11.68
N GLU A 32 4.02 -1.20 -11.45
CA GLU A 32 3.77 -0.35 -10.29
C GLU A 32 2.35 0.25 -10.34
N THR A 33 1.51 -0.11 -9.38
CA THR A 33 0.13 0.37 -9.31
C THR A 33 0.09 1.79 -8.77
N ARG A 34 -0.34 2.76 -9.59
CA ARG A 34 -0.49 4.16 -9.14
C ARG A 34 -1.66 4.39 -8.17
N VAL A 35 -2.62 3.47 -8.15
CA VAL A 35 -3.84 3.59 -7.34
C VAL A 35 -3.61 3.24 -5.87
N ILE A 36 -2.75 2.26 -5.57
CA ILE A 36 -2.52 1.80 -4.20
C ILE A 36 -1.90 2.92 -3.35
N PRO A 37 -0.77 3.56 -3.72
CA PRO A 37 -0.22 4.69 -2.96
C PRO A 37 -1.21 5.84 -2.76
N ARG A 38 -2.08 6.11 -3.75
CA ARG A 38 -3.09 7.17 -3.66
C ARG A 38 -4.19 6.84 -2.64
N LEU A 39 -4.72 5.62 -2.67
CA LEU A 39 -5.73 5.16 -1.70
C LEU A 39 -5.19 5.19 -0.27
N LEU A 40 -3.89 4.96 -0.11
CA LEU A 40 -3.21 5.02 1.19
C LEU A 40 -3.12 6.43 1.75
N GLY A 41 -2.80 7.40 0.90
CA GLY A 41 -2.86 8.81 1.28
C GLY A 41 -4.27 9.21 1.73
N LEU A 42 -5.31 8.80 0.99
CA LEU A 42 -6.70 9.05 1.36
C LEU A 42 -7.09 8.40 2.69
N LYS A 43 -6.69 7.13 2.91
CA LYS A 43 -6.90 6.44 4.18
C LYS A 43 -6.28 7.19 5.35
N SER A 44 -5.03 7.64 5.21
CA SER A 44 -4.34 8.42 6.25
C SER A 44 -5.10 9.69 6.61
N GLN A 45 -5.71 10.36 5.62
CA GLN A 45 -6.55 11.54 5.85
C GLN A 45 -7.86 11.20 6.55
N TRP A 46 -8.57 10.14 6.12
CA TRP A 46 -9.84 9.73 6.74
C TRP A 46 -9.68 9.28 8.19
N LEU A 47 -8.57 8.62 8.52
CA LEU A 47 -8.26 8.21 9.89
C LEU A 47 -8.02 9.40 10.83
N LYS A 48 -7.56 10.54 10.31
CA LYS A 48 -7.38 11.78 11.10
C LYS A 48 -8.72 12.51 11.37
N SER A 49 -9.76 12.23 10.58
CA SER A 49 -11.09 12.84 10.74
C SER A 49 -12.03 11.95 11.55
N PRO A 50 -12.56 12.42 12.71
CA PRO A 50 -13.49 11.64 13.52
C PRO A 50 -14.83 11.31 12.83
N LEU A 51 -15.23 12.14 11.85
CA LEU A 51 -16.45 11.93 11.05
C LEU A 51 -16.22 10.83 10.01
N GLU A 52 -15.14 10.94 9.25
CA GLU A 52 -14.83 9.97 8.17
C GLU A 52 -14.46 8.60 8.75
N SER A 53 -13.74 8.57 9.88
CA SER A 53 -13.45 7.33 10.60
C SER A 53 -14.73 6.59 11.04
N ARG A 54 -15.78 7.32 11.44
CA ARG A 54 -17.09 6.73 11.74
C ARG A 54 -17.77 6.18 10.49
N ARG A 55 -17.81 6.95 9.41
CA ARG A 55 -18.38 6.51 8.13
C ARG A 55 -17.71 5.26 7.58
N LEU A 56 -16.38 5.16 7.69
CA LEU A 56 -15.64 3.98 7.28
C LEU A 56 -16.04 2.73 8.08
N LYS A 57 -16.22 2.88 9.40
CA LYS A 57 -16.68 1.78 10.26
C LYS A 57 -18.11 1.36 9.93
N GLU A 58 -19.01 2.33 9.73
CA GLU A 58 -20.40 2.08 9.34
C GLU A 58 -20.51 1.40 7.96
N ALA A 59 -19.60 1.72 7.04
CA ALA A 59 -19.48 1.08 5.74
C ALA A 59 -18.85 -0.33 5.80
N GLY A 60 -18.52 -0.85 6.99
CA GLY A 60 -17.92 -2.17 7.16
C GLY A 60 -16.42 -2.23 6.82
N ILE A 61 -15.75 -1.08 6.67
CA ILE A 61 -14.29 -1.02 6.46
C ILE A 61 -13.60 -1.16 7.82
N THR A 62 -13.46 -2.41 8.27
CA THR A 62 -12.85 -2.77 9.55
C THR A 62 -11.32 -2.83 9.46
N PRO A 63 -10.61 -2.82 10.60
CA PRO A 63 -9.15 -2.98 10.63
C PRO A 63 -8.64 -4.25 9.93
N GLN A 64 -9.42 -5.34 9.90
CA GLN A 64 -9.05 -6.56 9.19
C GLN A 64 -9.01 -6.37 7.67
N VAL A 65 -9.94 -5.58 7.12
CA VAL A 65 -9.96 -5.20 5.69
C VAL A 65 -8.83 -4.19 5.39
N GLN A 66 -8.41 -3.41 6.39
CA GLN A 66 -7.36 -2.38 6.24
C GLN A 66 -5.92 -2.93 6.22
N ILE A 67 -5.69 -4.21 6.52
CA ILE A 67 -4.35 -4.83 6.63
C ILE A 67 -3.55 -4.76 5.34
N CYS A 68 -4.20 -4.84 4.17
CA CYS A 68 -3.49 -4.74 2.88
C CYS A 68 -2.87 -3.35 2.62
N LEU A 69 -3.26 -2.34 3.41
CA LEU A 69 -2.94 -0.94 3.16
C LEU A 69 -1.99 -0.34 4.21
N GLN A 70 -1.81 -0.94 5.40
CA GLN A 70 -1.04 -0.24 6.45
C GLN A 70 0.47 -0.11 6.14
N TYR A 71 1.07 -1.08 5.45
CA TYR A 71 2.54 -1.19 5.31
C TYR A 71 3.23 -0.08 4.49
N PHE A 72 2.50 0.68 3.68
CA PHE A 72 3.08 1.68 2.78
C PHE A 72 3.04 3.11 3.33
N ALA A 73 2.19 3.39 4.31
CA ALA A 73 1.95 4.76 4.80
C ALA A 73 3.15 5.38 5.55
N ASP A 74 4.11 4.57 6.00
CA ASP A 74 5.29 5.04 6.74
C ASP A 74 6.45 5.51 5.84
N ASN A 75 6.37 5.36 4.51
CA ASN A 75 7.44 5.77 3.58
C ASN A 75 7.32 7.22 3.07
N GLU A 76 6.26 7.96 3.41
CA GLU A 76 6.13 9.38 2.99
C GLU A 76 6.92 10.37 3.86
N LYS A 77 7.57 9.92 4.95
CA LYS A 77 8.33 10.80 5.86
C LYS A 77 9.79 11.08 5.44
N ILE A 78 10.28 10.50 4.33
CA ILE A 78 11.68 10.66 3.86
C ILE A 78 11.71 11.47 2.55
N ARG A 79 11.03 12.63 2.55
CA ARG A 79 11.19 13.69 1.55
C ARG A 79 11.57 15.04 2.19
N ALA A 80 12.07 15.01 3.43
CA ALA A 80 12.72 16.14 4.08
C ALA A 80 14.23 16.01 3.90
#